data_AF-A0A2M7QNX9-F1
#
_entry.id   AF-A0A2M7QNX9-F1
#
_cell.length_a   1.000
_cell.length_b   1.000
_cell.length_c   1.000
_cell.angle_alpha   90.00
_cell.angle_beta   90.00
_cell.angle_gamma   90.00
#
_symmetry.space_group_name_H-M   'P 1'
#
loop_
_entity.id
_entity.type
_entity.pdbx_description
1 polymer ?
#
loop_
_entity_poly.entity_id
_entity_poly.type
_entity_poly.pdbx_seq_one_letter_code
_entity_poly.pdbx_strand_id
1 'polypeptide(L)'
;MQYEPDATLIALRPVKGQAPVVVAQLGQTLDGRIATVSGASKYISGREALKHLHRLRASVDAVLVGVGTVVADDPQLTVRLV
;
A
#
# COMPACT_ATOMS: atom_id res chain seq x y z
N MET A 1 4.67 -6.36 -20.50
CA MET A 1 5.30 -6.70 -19.22
C MET A 1 4.19 -7.25 -18.34
N GLN A 2 4.09 -8.57 -18.20
CA GLN A 2 3.11 -9.17 -17.28
C GLN A 2 3.56 -8.88 -15.85
N TYR A 3 2.74 -8.11 -15.13
CA TYR A 3 2.93 -7.84 -13.71
C TYR A 3 2.34 -9.03 -12.95
N GLU A 4 3.21 -9.82 -12.32
CA GLU A 4 2.85 -10.98 -11.50
C GLU A 4 2.98 -10.62 -10.01
N PRO A 5 1.90 -10.12 -9.36
CA PRO A 5 1.96 -9.53 -8.03
C PRO A 5 2.31 -10.51 -6.90
N ASP A 6 2.08 -11.80 -7.12
CA ASP A 6 2.10 -12.80 -6.06
C ASP A 6 3.51 -13.37 -5.81
N ALA A 7 4.44 -13.23 -6.77
CA ALA A 7 5.81 -13.72 -6.64
C ALA A 7 6.66 -12.94 -5.61
N THR A 8 6.28 -11.69 -5.28
CA THR A 8 7.07 -10.81 -4.40
C THR A 8 6.74 -11.00 -2.91
N LEU A 9 5.56 -11.55 -2.57
CA LEU A 9 5.09 -11.65 -1.18
C LEU A 9 5.83 -12.72 -0.35
N ILE A 10 6.43 -13.72 -1.00
CA ILE A 10 7.20 -14.79 -0.36
C ILE A 10 8.42 -14.26 0.43
N ALA A 11 8.89 -13.04 0.15
CA ALA A 11 10.10 -12.46 0.73
C ALA A 11 9.90 -11.64 2.02
N LEU A 12 8.68 -11.51 2.55
CA LEU A 12 8.41 -10.61 3.69
C LEU A 12 8.71 -11.20 5.07
N ARG A 13 9.24 -12.42 5.15
CA ARG A 13 9.62 -13.02 6.43
C ARG A 13 10.99 -12.52 6.89
N PRO A 14 11.08 -11.77 7.99
CA PRO A 14 12.38 -11.38 8.55
C PRO A 14 13.12 -12.61 9.07
N VAL A 15 14.44 -12.61 8.92
CA VAL A 15 15.31 -13.61 9.55
C VAL A 15 15.45 -13.28 11.04
N LYS A 16 15.40 -14.30 11.90
CA LYS A 16 15.51 -14.13 13.35
C LYS A 16 16.79 -13.35 13.71
N GLY A 17 16.64 -12.26 14.47
CA GLY A 17 17.74 -11.37 14.86
C GLY A 17 18.04 -10.24 13.89
N GLN A 18 17.29 -10.09 12.79
CA GLN A 18 17.39 -8.97 11.86
C GLN A 18 16.28 -7.94 12.07
N ALA A 19 16.46 -6.76 11.51
CA ALA A 19 15.44 -5.71 11.48
C ALA A 19 14.18 -6.17 10.72
N PRO A 20 13.00 -5.59 11.03
CA PRO A 20 11.78 -5.88 10.29
C PRO A 20 11.93 -5.62 8.79
N VAL A 21 11.33 -6.47 7.96
CA VAL A 21 11.19 -6.20 6.53
C VAL A 21 10.04 -5.22 6.35
N VAL A 22 10.29 -4.12 5.65
CA VAL A 22 9.28 -3.09 5.38
C VAL A 22 9.00 -3.03 3.90
N VAL A 23 7.72 -3.02 3.54
CA VAL A 23 7.26 -2.78 2.17
C VAL A 23 6.33 -1.58 2.14
N ALA A 24 6.37 -0.87 1.01
CA ALA A 24 5.52 0.27 0.75
C ALA A 24 4.90 0.13 -0.64
N GLN A 25 3.61 0.48 -0.75
CA GLN A 25 2.94 0.70 -2.02
C GLN A 25 2.52 2.17 -2.09
N LEU A 26 2.79 2.82 -3.23
CA LEU A 26 2.42 4.21 -3.50
C LEU A 26 1.47 4.27 -4.70
N GLY A 27 0.36 4.99 -4.54
CA GLY A 27 -0.49 5.41 -5.65
C GLY A 27 -0.12 6.82 -6.09
N GLN A 28 0.27 6.99 -7.35
CA GLN A 28 0.60 8.31 -7.90
C GLN A 28 0.13 8.44 -9.36
N THR A 29 -0.03 9.68 -9.80
CA THR A 29 -0.21 10.03 -11.21
C THR A 29 1.08 9.82 -12.01
N LEU A 30 0.99 9.90 -13.35
CA LEU A 30 2.14 9.73 -14.24
C LEU A 30 3.25 10.77 -14.00
N ASP A 31 2.86 11.98 -13.60
CA ASP A 31 3.77 13.08 -13.23
C ASP A 31 4.23 13.03 -11.76
N GLY A 32 3.96 11.93 -11.06
CA GLY A 32 4.51 11.65 -9.73
C GLY A 32 3.78 12.32 -8.57
N ARG A 33 2.49 12.65 -8.72
CA ARG A 33 1.68 13.30 -7.68
C ARG A 33 0.78 12.29 -6.96
N ILE A 34 0.72 12.39 -5.63
CA ILE A 34 -0.13 11.56 -4.77
C ILE A 34 -1.48 12.20 -4.43
N ALA A 35 -1.62 13.49 -4.76
CA ALA A 35 -2.82 14.29 -4.60
C ALA A 35 -2.72 15.53 -5.49
N THR A 36 -3.87 16.14 -5.77
CA THR A 36 -3.93 17.49 -6.36
C THR A 36 -3.46 18.55 -5.37
N VAL A 37 -3.26 19.79 -5.83
CA VAL A 37 -2.88 20.94 -4.98
C VAL A 37 -3.91 21.26 -3.88
N SER A 38 -5.17 20.86 -4.09
CA SER A 38 -6.24 21.01 -3.10
C SER A 38 -6.36 19.79 -2.16
N GLY A 39 -5.49 18.79 -2.29
CA GLY A 39 -5.46 17.60 -1.44
C GLY A 39 -6.34 16.44 -1.91
N ALA A 40 -7.04 16.54 -3.05
CA ALA A 40 -7.81 15.41 -3.57
C ALA A 40 -6.89 14.28 -4.05
N SER A 41 -6.99 13.12 -3.39
CA SER A 41 -6.09 11.95 -3.54
C SER A 41 -6.81 10.67 -4.00
N LYS A 42 -8.15 10.67 -4.02
CA LYS A 42 -8.95 9.48 -4.32
C LYS A 42 -8.93 9.16 -5.82
N TYR A 43 -9.00 7.87 -6.14
CA TYR A 43 -9.11 7.34 -7.51
C TYR A 43 -7.88 7.53 -8.41
N ILE A 44 -6.72 7.82 -7.85
CA ILE A 44 -5.44 7.80 -8.59
C ILE A 44 -5.10 6.37 -9.04
N SER A 45 -5.35 5.38 -8.17
CA SER A 45 -5.12 3.96 -8.45
C SER A 45 -6.40 3.24 -8.84
N GLY A 46 -6.29 2.33 -9.81
CA GLY A 46 -7.39 1.47 -10.24
C GLY A 46 -7.66 0.29 -9.30
N ARG A 47 -8.74 -0.44 -9.57
CA ARG A 47 -9.22 -1.57 -8.74
C ARG A 47 -8.16 -2.66 -8.52
N GLU A 48 -7.38 -3.01 -9.54
CA GLU A 48 -6.36 -4.06 -9.42
C GLU A 48 -5.20 -3.64 -8.50
N ALA A 49 -4.80 -2.37 -8.53
CA ALA A 49 -3.81 -1.84 -7.59
C ALA A 49 -4.35 -1.81 -6.14
N LEU A 50 -5.64 -1.56 -5.96
CA LEU A 50 -6.29 -1.64 -4.64
C LEU A 50 -6.36 -3.09 -4.14
N LYS A 51 -6.67 -4.07 -4.99
CA LYS A 51 -6.59 -5.50 -4.64
C LYS A 51 -5.17 -5.87 -4.21
N HIS A 52 -4.15 -5.44 -4.96
CA HIS A 52 -2.76 -5.69 -4.60
C HIS A 52 -2.40 -5.09 -3.22
N LEU A 53 -2.82 -3.86 -2.95
CA LEU A 53 -2.64 -3.23 -1.63
C LEU A 53 -3.27 -4.06 -0.51
N HIS A 54 -4.47 -4.58 -0.74
CA HIS A 54 -5.16 -5.42 0.24
C HIS A 54 -4.48 -6.77 0.44
N ARG A 55 -3.92 -7.39 -0.60
CA ARG A 55 -3.09 -8.61 -0.47
C ARG A 55 -1.79 -8.33 0.28
N LEU A 56 -1.13 -7.20 0.02
CA LEU A 56 0.03 -6.76 0.79
C LEU A 56 -0.32 -6.60 2.27
N ARG A 57 -1.41 -5.90 2.59
CA ARG A 57 -1.90 -5.74 3.97
C ARG A 57 -2.20 -7.09 4.64
N ALA A 58 -2.75 -8.05 3.90
CA ALA A 58 -2.99 -9.40 4.42
C ALA A 58 -1.72 -10.22 4.66
N SER A 59 -0.58 -9.81 4.09
CA SER A 59 0.70 -10.53 4.14
C SER A 59 1.69 -9.96 5.15
N VAL A 60 1.32 -8.91 5.89
CA VAL A 60 2.16 -8.22 6.86
C VAL A 60 1.53 -8.22 8.25
N ASP A 61 2.35 -8.15 9.29
CA ASP A 61 1.88 -8.12 10.68
C ASP A 61 1.31 -6.75 11.10
N ALA A 62 1.73 -5.68 10.44
CA ALA A 62 1.33 -4.31 10.77
C ALA A 62 1.22 -3.41 9.54
N VAL A 63 0.29 -2.44 9.60
CA VAL A 63 0.12 -1.37 8.62
C VAL A 63 0.51 -0.04 9.27
N LEU A 64 1.47 0.66 8.68
CA LEU A 64 1.94 1.97 9.14
C LEU A 64 1.44 3.08 8.23
N VAL A 65 0.95 4.18 8.82
CA VAL A 65 0.67 5.44 8.12
C VAL A 65 1.11 6.63 8.96
N GLY A 66 1.35 7.77 8.32
CA GLY A 66 1.55 9.03 9.03
C GLY A 66 0.24 9.64 9.50
N VAL A 67 0.28 10.48 10.54
CA VAL A 67 -0.92 11.15 11.09
C VAL A 67 -1.66 12.00 10.04
N GLY A 68 -0.93 12.61 9.10
CA GLY A 68 -1.54 13.38 8.01
C GLY A 68 -2.47 12.55 7.14
N THR A 69 -2.15 11.28 6.89
CA THR A 69 -3.03 10.34 6.17
C THR A 69 -4.29 10.04 6.97
N VAL A 70 -4.16 9.85 8.28
CA VAL A 70 -5.33 9.60 9.16
C VAL A 70 -6.29 10.79 9.11
N VAL A 71 -5.74 12.01 9.26
CA VAL A 71 -6.54 13.24 9.28
C VAL A 71 -7.18 13.52 7.91
N ALA A 72 -6.47 13.28 6.81
CA ALA A 72 -6.96 13.59 5.47
C ALA A 72 -7.95 12.55 4.92
N ASP A 73 -7.72 11.26 5.18
CA ASP A 73 -8.41 10.18 4.48
C ASP A 73 -9.39 9.36 5.35
N ASP A 74 -9.33 9.51 6.68
CA ASP A 74 -10.08 8.68 7.65
C ASP A 74 -10.10 7.17 7.28
N PRO A 75 -8.91 6.55 7.13
CA PRO A 75 -8.82 5.21 6.58
C PRO A 75 -9.13 4.14 7.62
N GLN A 76 -9.86 3.10 7.21
CA GLN A 76 -10.07 1.92 8.05
C GLN A 76 -8.82 1.04 8.22
N LEU A 77 -7.88 1.10 7.25
CA LEU A 77 -6.63 0.31 7.21
C LEU A 77 -6.80 -1.23 7.30
N THR A 78 -8.02 -1.75 7.17
CA THR A 78 -8.34 -3.19 7.19
C THR A 78 -8.22 -3.85 5.80
N VAL A 79 -8.22 -5.19 5.79
CA VAL A 79 -8.28 -6.02 4.58
C VAL A 79 -9.74 -6.28 4.20
N ARG A 80 -10.16 -5.90 2.98
CA ARG A 80 -11.57 -5.93 2.53
C ARG A 80 -11.77 -6.30 1.05
N LEU A 81 -10.69 -6.50 0.30
CA LEU A 81 -10.75 -6.75 -1.14
C LEU A 81 -9.55 -7.63 -1.56
N VAL A 82 -9.73 -8.95 -1.61
CA VAL A 82 -8.67 -9.91 -1.99
C VAL A 82 -8.94 -10.57 -3.33
#